data_AF-A0A7J5ERZ7-F1
#
_entry.id   AF-A0A7J5ERZ7-F1
#
_cell.length_a   1.000
_cell.length_b   1.000
_cell.length_c   1.000
_cell.angle_alpha   90.00
_cell.angle_beta   90.00
_cell.angle_gamma   90.00
#
_symmetry.space_group_name_H-M   'P 1'
#
loop_
_entity.id
_entity.type
_entity.pdbx_description
1 polymer ?
#
loop_
_entity_poly.entity_id
_entity_poly.type
_entity_poly.pdbx_seq_one_letter_code
_entity_poly.pdbx_strand_id
1 'polypeptide(L)'
;MPLPERPDLIEVNFIGVDHTILDPIDTYERPDDRLPLMVFGPLSLLRPAAPIEADGLRIPVPRAAGLALEKLVTDRTGEKGDRDLLVVAGLLSTMSAADVDELAHTYQELPAELRHQVRTNLSILSLIEARPSMPDPGPHRATVATLLVRLEAP
;
A
#
# COMPACT_ATOMS: atom_id res chain seq x y z
N MET A 1 11.04 -20.18 5.94
CA MET A 1 11.64 -18.85 6.14
C MET A 1 13.14 -18.99 6.03
N PRO A 2 13.85 -18.11 5.31
CA PRO A 2 15.31 -18.09 5.39
C PRO A 2 15.71 -17.81 6.85
N LEU A 3 16.63 -18.60 7.38
CA LEU A 3 17.22 -18.40 8.69
C LEU A 3 18.46 -17.51 8.51
N PRO A 4 18.68 -16.49 9.35
CA PRO A 4 19.87 -15.67 9.26
C PRO A 4 21.12 -16.55 9.47
N GLU A 5 22.12 -16.36 8.61
CA GLU A 5 23.37 -17.15 8.64
C GLU A 5 24.17 -16.92 9.92
N ARG A 6 23.93 -15.81 10.63
CA ARG A 6 24.50 -15.57 11.96
C ARG A 6 23.42 -15.21 12.99
N PRO A 7 23.33 -15.96 14.11
CA PRO A 7 22.30 -15.75 15.13
C PRO A 7 22.50 -14.48 15.98
N ASP A 8 23.66 -13.82 15.90
CA ASP A 8 23.98 -12.56 16.58
C ASP A 8 23.64 -11.31 15.74
N LEU A 9 23.28 -11.48 14.46
CA LEU A 9 22.96 -10.37 13.58
C LEU A 9 21.45 -10.15 13.50
N ILE A 10 21.06 -8.90 13.72
CA ILE A 10 19.73 -8.40 13.35
C ILE A 10 19.82 -7.94 11.90
N GLU A 11 19.05 -8.56 11.00
CA GLU A 11 18.85 -8.05 9.66
C GLU A 11 17.97 -6.80 9.74
N VAL A 12 18.57 -5.62 9.52
CA VAL A 12 17.86 -4.35 9.46
C VAL A 12 17.74 -3.95 8.00
N ASN A 13 16.53 -4.10 7.45
CA ASN A 13 16.22 -3.59 6.11
C ASN A 13 15.93 -2.09 6.22
N PHE A 14 16.81 -1.27 5.66
CA PHE A 14 16.60 0.17 5.58
C PHE A 14 15.84 0.50 4.31
N ILE A 15 14.65 1.07 4.51
CA ILE A 15 13.71 1.39 3.44
C ILE A 15 13.78 2.90 3.20
N GLY A 16 14.18 3.28 1.98
CA GLY A 16 14.17 4.68 1.54
C GLY A 16 12.85 5.08 0.91
N VAL A 17 12.41 6.31 1.16
CA VAL A 17 11.33 6.97 0.41
C VAL A 17 11.97 8.08 -0.43
N ASP A 18 11.74 8.04 -1.73
CA ASP A 18 12.22 9.07 -2.66
C ASP A 18 11.04 9.60 -3.49
N HIS A 19 10.62 10.83 -3.21
CA HIS A 19 9.52 11.49 -3.90
C HIS A 19 9.90 12.04 -5.28
N THR A 20 11.18 11.96 -5.65
CA THR A 20 11.63 12.29 -7.01
C THR A 20 11.44 11.13 -7.99
N ILE A 21 11.10 9.94 -7.49
CA ILE A 21 10.72 8.78 -8.31
C ILE A 21 9.43 9.12 -9.07
N LEU A 22 9.53 9.11 -10.39
CA LEU A 22 8.41 9.34 -11.29
C LEU A 22 7.68 8.04 -11.67
N ASP A 23 8.39 6.91 -11.66
CA ASP A 23 7.82 5.59 -11.92
C ASP A 23 7.74 4.75 -10.63
N PRO A 24 6.54 4.51 -10.08
CA PRO A 24 6.38 3.71 -8.88
C PRO A 24 6.75 2.22 -9.05
N ILE A 25 7.13 1.79 -10.25
CA ILE A 25 7.69 0.45 -10.52
C ILE A 25 9.19 0.38 -10.18
N ASP A 26 9.90 1.51 -10.20
CA ASP A 26 11.36 1.54 -10.04
C ASP A 26 11.77 1.21 -8.60
N THR A 27 12.36 0.01 -8.42
CA THR A 27 13.07 -0.35 -7.19
C THR A 27 14.55 -0.39 -7.49
N TYR A 28 15.34 0.38 -6.73
CA TYR A 28 16.78 0.47 -6.94
C TYR A 28 17.55 0.43 -5.63
N GLU A 29 18.79 -0.04 -5.70
CA GLU A 29 19.74 0.06 -4.60
C GLU A 29 20.46 1.40 -4.69
N ARG A 30 20.42 2.18 -3.62
CA ARG A 30 21.30 3.33 -3.45
C ARG A 30 22.60 2.82 -2.82
N PRO A 31 23.71 2.84 -3.58
CA PRO A 31 24.96 2.24 -3.12
C PRO A 31 25.54 3.04 -1.96
N ASP A 32 25.88 2.33 -0.89
CA ASP A 32 26.64 2.81 0.25
C ASP A 32 27.50 1.64 0.77
N ASP A 33 28.81 1.86 0.91
CA ASP A 33 29.78 0.82 1.25
C ASP A 33 29.61 0.23 2.66
N ARG A 34 28.75 0.84 3.49
CA ARG A 34 28.48 0.46 4.88
C ARG A 34 27.02 0.10 5.12
N LEU A 35 26.08 0.73 4.41
CA LEU A 35 24.65 0.55 4.61
C LEU A 35 23.87 0.71 3.29
N PRO A 36 23.89 -0.30 2.39
CA PRO A 36 23.14 -0.22 1.15
C PRO A 36 21.65 -0.02 1.43
N LEU A 37 21.05 0.95 0.73
CA LEU A 37 19.65 1.33 0.91
C LEU A 37 18.83 0.84 -0.28
N MET A 38 17.80 0.04 -0.02
CA MET A 38 16.85 -0.33 -1.05
C MET A 38 15.70 0.69 -1.07
N VAL A 39 15.52 1.33 -2.21
CA VAL A 39 14.47 2.33 -2.44
C VAL A 39 13.37 1.65 -3.23
N PHE A 40 12.16 1.60 -2.66
CA PHE A 40 11.01 0.97 -3.29
C PHE A 40 10.13 2.03 -3.94
N GLY A 41 10.00 1.96 -5.27
CA GLY A 41 9.16 2.85 -6.07
C GLY A 41 7.74 3.05 -5.53
N PRO A 42 7.01 2.02 -5.07
CA PRO A 42 5.66 2.19 -4.55
C PRO A 42 5.55 3.12 -3.33
N LEU A 43 6.65 3.32 -2.59
CA LEU A 43 6.67 4.20 -1.43
C LEU A 43 6.66 5.68 -1.81
N SER A 44 6.95 6.03 -3.06
CA SER A 44 6.82 7.41 -3.56
C SER A 44 5.38 7.92 -3.48
N LEU A 45 4.40 7.00 -3.44
CA LEU A 45 2.97 7.28 -3.28
C LEU A 45 2.60 7.73 -1.87
N LEU A 46 3.47 7.54 -0.88
CA LEU A 46 3.19 7.88 0.50
C LEU A 46 3.39 9.37 0.75
N ARG A 47 2.39 9.99 1.38
CA ARG A 47 2.48 11.36 1.91
C ARG A 47 2.23 11.34 3.42
N PRO A 48 2.88 12.18 4.22
CA PRO A 48 2.64 12.21 5.67
C PRO A 48 1.20 12.68 5.97
N ALA A 49 0.57 12.06 6.97
CA ALA A 49 -0.70 12.49 7.54
C ALA A 49 -0.50 13.05 8.96
N ALA A 50 -1.61 13.46 9.59
CA ALA A 50 -1.62 13.71 11.03
C ALA A 50 -1.22 12.42 11.77
N PRO A 51 -0.25 12.46 12.69
CA PRO A 51 0.11 11.31 13.50
C PRO A 51 -1.11 10.82 14.30
N ILE A 52 -1.18 9.50 14.49
CA ILE A 52 -2.19 8.90 15.37
C ILE A 52 -1.59 8.67 16.75
N GLU A 53 -2.44 8.76 17.78
CA GLU A 53 -2.07 8.40 19.14
C GLU A 53 -2.58 6.98 19.42
N ALA A 54 -1.67 6.06 19.77
CA ALA A 54 -2.00 4.69 20.13
C ALA A 54 -1.10 4.23 21.27
N ASP A 55 -1.68 3.70 22.35
CA ASP A 55 -0.95 3.21 23.53
C ASP A 55 0.06 4.22 24.12
N GLY A 56 -0.30 5.51 24.10
CA GLY A 56 0.57 6.60 24.58
C GLY A 56 1.74 6.93 23.65
N LEU A 57 1.76 6.34 22.45
CA LEU A 57 2.73 6.62 21.40
C LEU A 57 2.11 7.48 20.31
N ARG A 58 2.86 8.49 19.88
CA ARG A 58 2.55 9.30 18.70
C ARG A 58 3.17 8.67 17.47
N ILE A 59 2.36 7.99 16.67
CA ILE A 59 2.81 7.20 15.53
C ILE A 59 2.64 8.03 14.25
N PRO A 60 3.74 8.35 13.53
CA PRO A 60 3.64 8.94 12.21
C PRO A 60 3.02 7.93 11.24
N VAL A 61 2.02 8.36 10.49
CA VAL A 61 1.34 7.51 9.51
C VAL A 61 1.21 8.24 8.18
N PRO A 62 1.19 7.51 7.05
CA PRO A 62 0.91 8.10 5.76
C PRO A 62 -0.58 8.44 5.61
N ARG A 63 -0.92 9.27 4.61
CA ARG A 63 -2.31 9.48 4.19
C ARG A 63 -2.88 8.18 3.65
N ALA A 64 -4.16 7.93 3.95
CA ALA A 64 -4.82 6.68 3.62
C ALA A 64 -4.83 6.42 2.11
N ALA A 65 -5.04 7.46 1.29
CA ALA A 65 -5.10 7.35 -0.17
C ALA A 65 -3.81 6.77 -0.76
N GLY A 66 -2.67 7.38 -0.44
CA GLY A 66 -1.35 6.93 -0.91
C GLY A 66 -0.97 5.55 -0.38
N LEU A 67 -1.28 5.26 0.90
CA LEU A 67 -1.05 3.94 1.49
C LEU A 67 -1.90 2.84 0.82
N ALA A 68 -3.16 3.13 0.49
CA ALA A 68 -4.01 2.17 -0.21
C ALA A 68 -3.48 1.89 -1.62
N LEU A 69 -3.06 2.92 -2.36
CA LEU A 69 -2.45 2.73 -3.67
C LEU A 69 -1.13 1.95 -3.59
N GLU A 70 -0.25 2.27 -2.64
CA GLU A 70 0.98 1.49 -2.41
C GLU A 70 0.67 0.01 -2.18
N LYS A 71 -0.31 -0.31 -1.33
CA LYS A 71 -0.73 -1.70 -1.10
C LYS A 71 -1.32 -2.36 -2.35
N LEU A 72 -2.05 -1.61 -3.17
CA LEU A 72 -2.69 -2.10 -4.39
C LEU A 72 -1.71 -2.27 -5.57
N VAL A 73 -0.56 -1.59 -5.58
CA VAL A 73 0.47 -1.75 -6.63
C VAL A 73 1.64 -2.64 -6.20
N THR A 74 1.83 -2.87 -4.90
CA THR A 74 2.93 -3.72 -4.45
C THR A 74 2.67 -5.17 -4.81
N ASP A 75 3.54 -5.74 -5.65
CA ASP A 75 3.45 -7.15 -6.03
C ASP A 75 3.70 -8.06 -4.81
N ARG A 76 2.67 -8.84 -4.44
CA ARG A 76 2.72 -9.79 -3.33
C ARG A 76 1.85 -11.00 -3.67
N THR A 77 2.47 -12.17 -3.65
CA THR A 77 1.79 -13.44 -3.91
C THR A 77 1.47 -14.19 -2.61
N GLY A 78 0.46 -15.06 -2.67
CA GLY A 78 0.06 -15.93 -1.56
C GLY A 78 -0.52 -15.18 -0.35
N GLU A 79 -0.40 -15.78 0.84
CA GLU A 79 -1.06 -15.30 2.06
C GLU A 79 -0.67 -13.88 2.50
N LYS A 80 0.53 -13.42 2.11
CA LYS A 80 0.98 -12.05 2.38
C LYS A 80 0.24 -11.05 1.49
N GLY A 81 -0.01 -11.38 0.23
CA GLY A 81 -0.78 -10.56 -0.69
C GLY A 81 -2.22 -10.37 -0.22
N ASP A 82 -2.89 -11.47 0.16
CA ASP A 82 -4.27 -11.41 0.64
C ASP A 82 -4.41 -10.54 1.90
N ARG A 83 -3.46 -10.65 2.85
CA ARG A 83 -3.48 -9.83 4.07
C ARG A 83 -3.34 -8.35 3.78
N ASP A 84 -2.47 -7.98 2.84
CA ASP A 84 -2.30 -6.59 2.42
C ASP A 84 -3.57 -6.04 1.76
N LEU A 85 -4.26 -6.84 0.96
CA LEU A 85 -5.56 -6.44 0.38
C LEU A 85 -6.62 -6.26 1.48
N LEU A 86 -6.64 -7.10 2.51
CA LEU A 86 -7.51 -6.89 3.66
C LEU A 86 -7.18 -5.62 4.45
N VAL A 87 -5.90 -5.20 4.49
CA VAL A 87 -5.53 -3.87 5.02
C VAL A 87 -6.16 -2.77 4.17
N VAL A 88 -6.19 -2.90 2.84
CA VAL A 88 -6.88 -1.95 1.96
C VAL A 88 -8.37 -1.85 2.30
N ALA A 89 -9.07 -2.97 2.56
CA ALA A 89 -10.46 -2.92 3.03
C ALA A 89 -10.60 -2.13 4.34
N GLY A 90 -9.68 -2.35 5.29
CA GLY A 90 -9.62 -1.56 6.52
C GLY A 90 -9.43 -0.06 6.25
N LEU A 91 -8.50 0.31 5.37
CA LEU A 91 -8.27 1.71 4.99
C LEU A 91 -9.51 2.33 4.35
N LEU A 92 -10.12 1.65 3.38
CA LEU A 92 -11.34 2.12 2.70
C LEU A 92 -12.49 2.39 3.69
N SER A 93 -12.58 1.62 4.78
CA SER A 93 -13.59 1.84 5.82
C SER A 93 -13.41 3.15 6.62
N THR A 94 -12.19 3.69 6.59
CA THR A 94 -11.80 4.89 7.37
C THR A 94 -11.61 6.14 6.50
N MET A 95 -11.60 5.98 5.17
CA MET A 95 -11.39 7.08 4.24
C MET A 95 -12.56 8.06 4.25
N SER A 96 -12.23 9.34 4.34
CA SER A 96 -13.17 10.42 4.05
C SER A 96 -13.42 10.54 2.54
N ALA A 97 -14.44 11.30 2.13
CA ALA A 97 -14.66 11.62 0.72
C ALA A 97 -13.41 12.27 0.08
N ALA A 98 -12.71 13.13 0.81
CA ALA A 98 -11.48 13.77 0.34
C ALA A 98 -10.34 12.76 0.12
N ASP A 99 -10.23 11.72 0.94
CA ASP A 99 -9.24 10.66 0.74
C ASP A 99 -9.57 9.82 -0.51
N VAL A 100 -10.85 9.55 -0.76
CA VAL A 100 -11.28 8.84 -1.97
C VAL A 100 -11.03 9.70 -3.22
N ASP A 101 -11.25 11.01 -3.13
CA ASP A 101 -10.94 11.96 -4.20
C ASP A 101 -9.43 12.00 -4.50
N GLU A 102 -8.59 12.06 -3.46
CA GLU A 102 -7.13 12.01 -3.58
C GLU A 102 -6.68 10.68 -4.20
N LEU A 103 -7.23 9.55 -3.75
CA LEU A 103 -6.94 8.23 -4.31
C LEU A 103 -7.27 8.19 -5.80
N ALA A 104 -8.46 8.65 -6.19
CA ALA A 104 -8.88 8.66 -7.59
C ALA A 104 -7.98 9.57 -8.44
N HIS A 105 -7.59 10.73 -7.92
CA HIS A 105 -6.68 11.64 -8.60
C HIS A 105 -5.29 11.01 -8.81
N THR A 106 -4.67 10.50 -7.75
CA THR A 106 -3.35 9.85 -7.83
C THR A 106 -3.40 8.60 -8.70
N TYR A 107 -4.48 7.84 -8.68
CA TYR A 107 -4.68 6.69 -9.59
C TYR A 107 -4.59 7.11 -11.07
N GLN A 108 -5.15 8.26 -11.46
CA GLN A 108 -5.09 8.71 -12.85
C GLN A 108 -3.67 9.08 -13.30
N GLU A 109 -2.82 9.51 -12.36
CA GLU A 109 -1.41 9.83 -12.62
C GLU A 109 -0.53 8.58 -12.76
N LEU A 110 -1.01 7.41 -12.33
CA LEU A 110 -0.25 6.17 -12.43
C LEU A 110 -0.06 5.73 -13.90
N PRO A 111 1.07 5.07 -14.22
CA PRO A 111 1.24 4.34 -15.46
C PRO A 111 0.09 3.35 -15.71
N ALA A 112 -0.23 3.09 -16.99
CA ALA A 112 -1.36 2.24 -17.37
C ALA A 112 -1.27 0.82 -16.78
N GLU A 113 -0.05 0.28 -16.66
CA GLU A 113 0.21 -1.01 -16.04
C GLU A 113 -0.18 -1.02 -14.55
N LEU A 114 0.25 -0.02 -13.78
CA LEU A 114 -0.11 0.09 -12.37
C LEU A 114 -1.61 0.34 -12.17
N ARG A 115 -2.24 1.12 -13.04
CA ARG A 115 -3.71 1.27 -13.03
C ARG A 115 -4.41 -0.07 -13.25
N HIS A 116 -3.91 -0.89 -14.17
CA HIS A 116 -4.44 -2.23 -14.39
C HIS A 116 -4.26 -3.11 -13.13
N GLN A 117 -3.09 -3.06 -12.50
CA GLN A 117 -2.82 -3.79 -11.27
C GLN A 117 -3.74 -3.38 -10.11
N VAL A 118 -3.94 -2.07 -9.91
CA VAL A 118 -4.89 -1.54 -8.92
C VAL A 118 -6.30 -2.09 -9.14
N ARG A 119 -6.79 -2.10 -10.39
CA ARG A 119 -8.11 -2.64 -10.74
C ARG A 119 -8.21 -4.13 -10.45
N THR A 120 -7.20 -4.89 -10.84
CA THR A 120 -7.13 -6.34 -10.58
C THR A 120 -7.17 -6.61 -9.08
N ASN A 121 -6.38 -5.89 -8.29
CA ASN A 121 -6.30 -6.08 -6.84
C ASN A 121 -7.55 -5.62 -6.09
N LEU A 122 -8.23 -4.56 -6.53
CA LEU A 122 -9.56 -4.21 -6.03
C LEU A 122 -10.61 -5.28 -6.37
N SER A 123 -10.51 -5.88 -7.57
CA SER A 123 -11.40 -6.98 -7.96
C SER A 123 -11.16 -8.21 -7.08
N ILE A 124 -9.89 -8.58 -6.82
CA ILE A 124 -9.53 -9.66 -5.91
C ILE A 124 -10.03 -9.36 -4.49
N LEU A 125 -9.83 -8.15 -3.98
CA LEU A 125 -10.31 -7.74 -2.66
C LEU A 125 -11.83 -7.95 -2.49
N SER A 126 -12.61 -7.73 -3.56
CA SER A 126 -14.06 -7.97 -3.53
C SER A 126 -14.44 -9.45 -3.36
N LEU A 127 -13.52 -10.36 -3.67
CA LEU A 127 -13.70 -11.81 -3.65
C LEU A 127 -13.08 -12.48 -2.41
N ILE A 128 -12.12 -11.83 -1.74
CA ILE A 128 -11.48 -12.37 -0.55
C ILE A 128 -12.50 -12.56 0.60
N GLU A 129 -12.33 -13.64 1.36
CA GLU A 129 -13.11 -13.93 2.57
C GLU A 129 -12.51 -13.27 3.81
N ALA A 130 -13.35 -13.02 4.81
CA ALA A 130 -12.91 -12.53 6.11
C ALA A 130 -11.89 -13.49 6.75
N ARG A 131 -10.91 -12.93 7.45
CA ARG A 131 -9.89 -13.70 8.18
C ARG A 131 -9.82 -13.26 9.66
N PRO A 132 -9.49 -14.16 10.59
CA PRO A 132 -9.29 -13.79 11.98
C PRO A 132 -8.27 -12.66 12.12
N SER A 133 -8.58 -11.68 12.97
CA SER A 133 -7.73 -10.51 13.26
C SER A 133 -7.40 -9.60 12.07
N MET A 134 -8.15 -9.73 10.96
CA MET A 134 -8.05 -8.86 9.78
C MET A 134 -9.37 -8.12 9.55
N PRO A 135 -9.36 -6.97 8.85
CA PRO A 135 -10.60 -6.31 8.44
C PRO A 135 -11.46 -7.25 7.59
N ASP A 136 -12.77 -7.28 7.83
CA ASP A 136 -13.74 -8.05 7.03
C ASP A 136 -14.05 -7.28 5.74
N PRO A 137 -13.75 -7.83 4.55
CA PRO A 137 -14.02 -7.15 3.28
C PRO A 137 -15.51 -7.19 2.89
N GLY A 138 -16.32 -8.09 3.47
CA GLY A 138 -17.72 -8.31 3.11
C GLY A 138 -18.57 -7.03 3.12
N PRO A 139 -18.61 -6.27 4.24
CA PRO A 139 -19.32 -5.00 4.33
C PRO A 139 -18.85 -3.93 3.32
N HIS A 140 -17.61 -4.03 2.84
CA HIS A 140 -16.97 -3.02 1.98
C HIS A 140 -17.06 -3.34 0.49
N ARG A 141 -17.65 -4.49 0.09
CA ARG A 141 -17.76 -4.89 -1.33
C ARG A 141 -18.49 -3.84 -2.18
N ALA A 142 -19.55 -3.24 -1.65
CA ALA A 142 -20.28 -2.17 -2.33
C ALA A 142 -19.39 -0.93 -2.54
N THR A 143 -18.64 -0.53 -1.51
CA THR A 143 -17.67 0.57 -1.58
C THR A 143 -16.58 0.30 -2.62
N VAL A 144 -16.03 -0.92 -2.66
CA VAL A 144 -15.04 -1.34 -3.66
C VAL A 144 -15.63 -1.27 -5.07
N ALA A 145 -16.85 -1.73 -5.27
CA ALA A 145 -17.53 -1.65 -6.56
C ALA A 145 -17.76 -0.20 -7.01
N THR A 146 -18.21 0.68 -6.10
CA THR A 146 -18.34 2.12 -6.36
C THR A 146 -17.00 2.76 -6.72
N LEU A 147 -15.93 2.39 -6.00
CA LEU A 147 -14.58 2.87 -6.29
C LEU A 147 -14.13 2.43 -7.68
N LEU A 148 -14.31 1.15 -8.04
CA LEU A 148 -13.96 0.64 -9.38
C LEU A 148 -14.66 1.44 -10.48
N VAL A 149 -15.97 1.68 -10.36
CA VAL A 149 -16.73 2.51 -11.32
C VAL A 149 -16.14 3.92 -11.41
N ARG A 150 -15.79 4.51 -10.27
CA ARG A 150 -15.20 5.86 -10.21
C ARG A 150 -13.83 5.93 -10.88
N LEU A 151 -12.98 4.92 -10.71
CA LEU A 151 -11.66 4.85 -11.32
C LEU A 151 -11.71 4.60 -12.84
N GLU A 152 -12.82 4.05 -13.33
CA GLU A 152 -13.07 3.81 -14.77
C GLU A 152 -13.75 4.98 -15.48
N ALA A 153 -14.22 5.99 -14.73
CA ALA A 153 -14.79 7.19 -15.32
C ALA A 153 -13.70 7.97 -16.09
N PRO A 154 -13.99 8.42 -17.33
CA PRO A 154 -13.05 9.16 -18.17
C PRO A 154 -12.71 10.56 -17.63
#